data_AF-A0A7Z7LFR0-F1
#
_entry.id   AF-A0A7Z7LFR0-F1
#
_cell.length_a   1.000
_cell.length_b   1.000
_cell.length_c   1.000
_cell.angle_alpha   90.00
_cell.angle_beta   90.00
_cell.angle_gamma   90.00
#
_symmetry.space_group_name_H-M   'P 1'
#
loop_
_entity.id
_entity.type
_entity.pdbx_description
1 polymer ?
#
loop_
_entity_poly.entity_id
_entity_poly.type
_entity_poly.pdbx_seq_one_letter_code
_entity_poly.pdbx_strand_id
1 'polypeptide(L)'
;MRRVIRALAVSVLIFLSISVPGQTTLLEAEQELLNQLLEGGEPFRFLDLELIDLAVKKAGGNVRALYYLPSEGTLIVITDRNSFRLTPDLEIATSEKFETPLAGVNVKLSLIDAFSLVSLQTREGILGLYLEARESGPFWHVITESSAYTLGAAFASTVSVSDTRSALNAVSEKIKKEKEKAMAEKPGHPEEPGQSDQPGKPEEPGRPDDPGKSDDTPGKGNGKK
;
A
#
# COMPACT_ATOMS: atom_id res chain seq x y z
N MET A 1 -31.92 -27.33 -8.87
CA MET A 1 -31.51 -28.03 -7.62
C MET A 1 -30.05 -28.44 -7.81
N ARG A 2 -29.06 -27.84 -7.12
CA ARG A 2 -28.55 -28.26 -5.77
C ARG A 2 -28.44 -29.80 -5.70
N ARG A 3 -27.31 -30.47 -5.43
CA ARG A 3 -26.07 -30.20 -4.68
C ARG A 3 -25.11 -31.40 -4.94
N VAL A 4 -23.81 -31.20 -5.14
CA VAL A 4 -22.68 -31.46 -4.19
C VAL A 4 -22.40 -32.93 -3.86
N ILE A 5 -21.13 -33.34 -4.04
CA ILE A 5 -20.23 -34.11 -3.12
C ILE A 5 -18.83 -34.09 -3.80
N ARG A 6 -17.83 -33.32 -3.38
CA ARG A 6 -16.90 -33.41 -2.22
C ARG A 6 -15.91 -34.61 -2.24
N ALA A 7 -14.63 -34.29 -2.49
CA ALA A 7 -13.41 -34.86 -1.90
C ALA A 7 -12.25 -33.94 -2.33
N LEU A 8 -11.80 -32.93 -1.57
CA LEU A 8 -10.86 -32.95 -0.43
C LEU A 8 -9.63 -33.86 -0.66
N ALA A 9 -8.44 -33.28 -0.86
CA ALA A 9 -7.31 -33.34 0.10
C ALA A 9 -5.98 -32.75 -0.48
N VAL A 10 -5.40 -31.80 0.29
CA VAL A 10 -3.96 -31.43 0.47
C VAL A 10 -3.18 -30.95 -0.78
N SER A 11 -2.61 -29.74 -0.84
CA SER A 11 -1.53 -29.29 0.05
C SER A 11 -1.24 -27.79 -0.07
N VAL A 12 -1.17 -27.15 1.10
CA VAL A 12 -0.29 -26.03 1.50
C VAL A 12 0.39 -25.26 0.37
N LEU A 13 -0.10 -24.05 0.07
CA LEU A 13 0.76 -22.95 -0.36
C LEU A 13 0.52 -21.79 0.60
N ILE A 14 1.46 -21.66 1.52
CA ILE A 14 1.67 -20.47 2.33
C ILE A 14 1.96 -19.34 1.34
N PHE A 15 0.98 -18.49 1.05
CA PHE A 15 1.26 -17.20 0.43
C PHE A 15 1.39 -16.21 1.56
N LEU A 16 2.63 -15.79 1.80
CA LEU A 16 2.99 -14.76 2.76
C LEU A 16 2.11 -13.53 2.53
N SER A 17 1.23 -13.29 3.49
CA SER A 17 0.68 -11.98 3.81
C SER A 17 1.82 -11.05 4.18
N ILE A 18 2.34 -10.31 3.21
CA ILE A 18 2.84 -8.98 3.52
C ILE A 18 2.43 -8.06 2.38
N SER A 19 1.19 -7.56 2.44
CA SER A 19 0.87 -6.28 1.84
C SER A 19 1.61 -5.24 2.69
N VAL A 20 2.88 -4.94 2.35
CA VAL A 20 3.65 -3.92 3.08
C VAL A 20 3.10 -2.56 2.61
N PRO A 21 2.45 -1.76 3.47
CA PRO A 21 2.17 -0.37 3.13
C PRO A 21 3.51 0.32 2.82
N GLY A 22 3.71 0.69 1.56
CA GLY A 22 4.95 1.30 1.04
C GLY A 22 5.48 0.72 -0.27
N GLN A 23 5.13 -0.52 -0.65
CA GLN A 23 5.45 -1.04 -1.99
C GLN A 23 4.66 -0.34 -3.09
N THR A 24 3.38 0.00 -2.83
CA THR A 24 2.55 0.76 -3.75
C THR A 24 3.10 2.15 -4.00
N THR A 25 3.59 2.84 -2.97
CA THR A 25 4.23 4.16 -3.09
C THR A 25 5.45 4.10 -3.99
N LEU A 26 6.26 3.04 -3.88
CA LEU A 26 7.43 2.84 -4.71
C LEU A 26 7.07 2.58 -6.19
N LEU A 27 6.05 1.75 -6.43
CA LEU A 27 5.60 1.44 -7.78
C LEU A 27 4.93 2.64 -8.44
N GLU A 28 4.12 3.41 -7.71
CA GLU A 28 3.47 4.62 -8.23
C GLU A 28 4.50 5.69 -8.59
N ALA A 29 5.53 5.83 -7.76
CA ALA A 29 6.69 6.67 -8.05
C ALA A 29 7.43 6.26 -9.34
N GLU A 30 7.67 4.97 -9.51
CA GLU A 30 8.28 4.43 -10.73
C GLU A 30 7.40 4.68 -11.95
N GLN A 31 6.08 4.44 -11.83
CA GLN A 31 5.13 4.66 -12.92
C GLN A 31 5.14 6.11 -13.38
N GLU A 32 5.17 7.06 -12.44
CA GLU A 32 5.23 8.48 -12.73
C GLU A 32 6.50 8.85 -13.50
N LEU A 33 7.66 8.39 -13.05
CA LEU A 33 8.93 8.63 -13.74
C LEU A 33 8.91 8.09 -15.18
N LEU A 34 8.45 6.85 -15.37
CA LEU A 34 8.42 6.22 -16.68
C LEU A 34 7.41 6.86 -17.64
N ASN A 35 6.26 7.34 -17.12
CA ASN A 35 5.29 8.11 -17.91
C ASN A 35 5.92 9.40 -18.42
N GLN A 36 6.57 10.18 -17.55
CA GLN A 36 7.17 11.46 -17.94
C GLN A 36 8.25 11.30 -19.02
N LEU A 37 9.04 10.23 -18.95
CA LEU A 37 10.05 9.94 -19.96
C LEU A 37 9.44 9.68 -21.34
N LEU A 38 8.26 9.04 -21.39
CA LEU A 38 7.56 8.78 -22.64
C LEU A 38 6.81 10.01 -23.17
N GLU A 39 6.41 10.92 -22.30
CA GLU A 39 5.81 12.20 -22.68
C GLU A 39 6.83 13.19 -23.29
N GLY A 40 8.13 12.87 -23.23
CA GLY A 40 9.20 13.63 -23.86
C GLY A 40 9.61 14.87 -23.07
N GLY A 41 9.41 14.88 -21.75
CA GLY A 41 9.95 15.89 -20.87
C GLY A 41 11.46 15.72 -20.72
N GLU A 42 12.24 16.76 -21.05
CA GLU A 42 13.68 16.76 -20.80
C GLU A 42 13.93 16.70 -19.28
N PRO A 43 14.76 15.75 -18.81
CA PRO A 43 15.05 15.64 -17.40
C PRO A 43 15.82 16.88 -16.94
N PHE A 44 15.30 17.55 -15.90
CA PHE A 44 15.95 18.73 -15.34
C PHE A 44 17.37 18.43 -14.82
N ARG A 45 17.61 17.21 -14.34
CA ARG A 45 18.88 16.75 -13.77
C ARG A 45 18.95 15.22 -13.75
N PHE A 46 20.16 14.68 -13.89
CA PHE A 46 20.48 13.28 -13.66
C PHE A 46 21.07 13.06 -12.26
N LEU A 47 20.96 11.84 -11.77
CA LEU A 47 21.67 11.41 -10.58
C LEU A 47 23.17 11.33 -10.87
N ASP A 48 23.95 11.82 -9.90
CA ASP A 48 25.39 11.68 -9.85
C ASP A 48 25.80 11.14 -8.46
N LEU A 49 27.08 10.81 -8.32
CA LEU A 49 27.61 10.26 -7.07
C LEU A 49 27.50 11.24 -5.89
N GLU A 50 27.55 12.55 -6.13
CA GLU A 50 27.46 13.57 -5.08
C GLU A 50 26.04 13.63 -4.51
N LEU A 51 25.03 13.61 -5.38
CA LEU A 51 23.62 13.57 -4.99
C LEU A 51 23.26 12.28 -4.28
N ILE A 52 23.79 11.15 -4.74
CA ILE A 52 23.61 9.85 -4.10
C ILE A 52 24.22 9.86 -2.69
N ASP A 53 25.47 10.28 -2.56
CA ASP A 53 26.16 10.34 -1.26
C ASP A 53 25.44 11.29 -0.29
N LEU A 54 24.98 12.46 -0.78
CA LEU A 54 24.19 13.39 0.00
C LEU A 54 22.86 12.80 0.46
N ALA A 55 22.13 12.14 -0.44
CA ALA A 55 20.86 11.49 -0.11
C ALA A 55 21.06 10.39 0.94
N VAL A 56 22.10 9.57 0.82
CA VAL A 56 22.46 8.53 1.79
C VAL A 56 22.81 9.15 3.15
N LYS A 57 23.60 10.23 3.17
CA LYS A 57 23.94 10.96 4.41
C LYS A 57 22.70 11.54 5.10
N LYS A 58 21.80 12.19 4.34
CA LYS A 58 20.56 12.78 4.87
C LYS A 58 19.55 11.72 5.32
N ALA A 59 19.52 10.57 4.66
CA ALA A 59 18.61 9.48 5.00
C ALA A 59 18.88 8.88 6.38
N GLY A 60 20.14 8.82 6.83
CA GLY A 60 20.52 8.23 8.11
C GLY A 60 20.16 6.73 8.23
N GLY A 61 19.96 6.05 7.10
CA GLY A 61 19.50 4.67 7.00
C GLY A 61 19.61 4.11 5.59
N ASN A 62 19.11 2.89 5.36
CA ASN A 62 19.18 2.27 4.04
C ASN A 62 18.23 2.96 3.07
N VAL A 63 18.80 3.56 2.03
CA VAL A 63 18.03 4.09 0.90
C VAL A 63 17.53 2.91 0.06
N ARG A 64 16.21 2.84 -0.13
CA ARG A 64 15.52 1.85 -0.96
C ARG A 64 15.22 2.39 -2.34
N ALA A 65 14.97 3.68 -2.46
CA ALA A 65 14.81 4.31 -3.75
C ALA A 65 15.30 5.75 -3.72
N LEU A 66 15.81 6.17 -4.87
CA LEU A 66 16.29 7.51 -5.12
C LEU A 66 15.93 7.83 -6.57
N TYR A 67 15.05 8.79 -6.79
CA TYR A 67 14.69 9.17 -8.15
C TYR A 67 14.33 10.64 -8.22
N TYR A 68 14.66 11.23 -9.36
CA TYR A 68 14.30 12.60 -9.66
C TYR A 68 12.87 12.64 -10.19
N LEU A 69 12.07 13.60 -9.74
CA LEU A 69 10.84 13.99 -10.42
C LEU A 69 11.14 15.22 -11.29
N PRO A 70 11.32 15.06 -12.61
CA PRO A 70 11.66 16.15 -13.52
C PRO A 70 10.70 17.33 -13.45
N SER A 71 9.39 17.08 -13.34
CA SER A 71 8.34 18.10 -13.31
C SER A 71 8.45 19.08 -12.12
N GLU A 72 8.96 18.62 -10.98
CA GLU A 72 9.05 19.41 -9.74
C GLU A 72 10.49 19.80 -9.38
N GLY A 73 11.49 19.35 -10.15
CA GLY A 73 12.90 19.57 -9.82
C GLY A 73 13.31 18.96 -8.47
N THR A 74 12.58 17.95 -8.01
CA THR A 74 12.66 17.46 -6.63
C THR A 74 13.19 16.04 -6.63
N LEU A 75 14.16 15.77 -5.75
CA LEU A 75 14.72 14.45 -5.56
C LEU A 75 13.92 13.73 -4.46
N ILE A 76 13.34 12.59 -4.79
CA ILE A 76 12.63 11.77 -3.83
C ILE A 76 13.57 10.71 -3.28
N VAL A 77 13.63 10.61 -1.96
CA VAL A 77 14.39 9.59 -1.24
C VAL A 77 13.43 8.74 -0.44
N ILE A 78 13.49 7.43 -0.61
CA ILE A 78 12.71 6.46 0.15
C ILE A 78 13.68 5.59 0.93
N THR A 79 13.45 5.46 2.23
CA THR A 79 14.20 4.60 3.14
C THR A 79 13.34 3.47 3.67
N ASP A 80 13.90 2.64 4.55
CA ASP A 80 13.12 1.62 5.27
C ASP A 80 11.98 2.20 6.14
N ARG A 81 12.05 3.47 6.55
CA ARG A 81 11.19 4.02 7.62
C ARG A 81 10.44 5.28 7.23
N ASN A 82 10.89 5.96 6.20
CA ASN A 82 10.29 7.21 5.75
C ASN A 82 10.58 7.44 4.27
N SER A 83 9.82 8.37 3.70
CA SER A 83 10.22 9.07 2.48
C SER A 83 10.48 10.54 2.83
N PHE A 84 11.29 11.19 2.01
CA PHE A 84 11.43 12.63 2.06
C PHE A 84 11.78 13.20 0.68
N ARG A 85 11.52 14.48 0.53
CA ARG A 85 11.74 15.25 -0.69
C ARG A 85 12.89 16.22 -0.47
N LEU A 86 13.87 16.21 -1.36
CA LEU A 86 14.93 17.20 -1.42
C LEU A 86 14.64 18.19 -2.55
N THR A 87 14.61 19.47 -2.20
CA THR A 87 14.46 20.59 -3.13
C THR A 87 15.69 20.73 -4.05
N PRO A 88 15.65 21.59 -5.09
CA PRO A 88 16.82 21.87 -5.92
C PRO A 88 18.05 22.38 -5.14
N ASP A 89 17.84 23.08 -4.03
CA ASP A 89 18.88 23.52 -3.06
C ASP A 89 19.29 22.42 -2.07
N LEU A 90 18.79 21.20 -2.27
CA LEU A 90 19.15 19.98 -1.53
C LEU A 90 18.72 20.00 -0.06
N GLU A 91 17.72 20.81 0.27
CA GLU A 91 17.10 20.87 1.59
C GLU A 91 15.87 19.96 1.69
N ILE A 92 15.60 19.46 2.89
CA ILE A 92 14.44 18.60 3.12
C ILE A 92 13.18 19.48 3.13
N ALA A 93 12.36 19.38 2.08
CA ALA A 93 11.07 20.08 2.02
C ALA A 93 10.00 19.38 2.86
N THR A 94 9.86 18.07 2.68
CA THR A 94 8.81 17.26 3.31
C THR A 94 9.37 15.90 3.69
N SER A 95 8.94 15.35 4.82
CA SER A 95 9.22 13.97 5.21
C SER A 95 7.95 13.29 5.70
N GLU A 96 7.72 12.07 5.24
CA GLU A 96 6.60 11.22 5.62
C GLU A 96 7.14 9.94 6.25
N LYS A 97 6.73 9.65 7.49
CA LYS A 97 7.12 8.41 8.17
C LYS A 97 6.13 7.31 7.82
N PHE A 98 6.66 6.12 7.58
CA PHE A 98 5.82 4.95 7.34
C PHE A 98 5.32 4.42 8.69
N GLU A 99 4.01 4.18 8.78
CA GLU A 99 3.40 3.55 9.98
C GLU A 99 3.98 2.16 10.22
N THR A 100 4.23 1.42 9.14
CA THR A 100 4.94 0.14 9.16
C THR A 100 6.22 0.27 8.33
N PRO A 101 7.41 0.01 8.89
CA PRO A 101 8.65 0.02 8.13
C PRO A 101 8.63 -0.98 6.97
N LEU A 102 9.34 -0.66 5.90
CA LEU A 102 9.59 -1.61 4.82
C LEU A 102 10.38 -2.80 5.34
N ALA A 103 10.05 -3.99 4.82
CA ALA A 103 10.74 -5.21 5.19
C ALA A 103 12.24 -5.09 4.93
N GLY A 104 13.06 -5.43 5.92
CA GLY A 104 14.50 -5.41 5.81
C GLY A 104 14.96 -6.46 4.78
N VAL A 105 15.59 -6.00 3.70
CA VAL A 105 16.19 -6.89 2.71
C VAL A 105 17.70 -6.89 2.86
N ASN A 106 18.31 -8.08 2.92
CA ASN A 106 19.76 -8.23 2.88
C ASN A 106 20.24 -7.98 1.45
N VAL A 107 21.02 -6.92 1.28
CA VAL A 107 21.52 -6.47 -0.02
C VAL A 107 23.04 -6.55 0.02
N LYS A 108 23.64 -7.22 -0.96
CA LYS A 108 25.10 -7.27 -1.12
C LYS A 108 25.61 -6.16 -2.01
N LEU A 109 24.82 -5.80 -3.02
CA LEU A 109 25.14 -4.78 -4.00
C LEU A 109 24.53 -3.46 -3.56
N SER A 110 25.33 -2.47 -3.17
CA SER A 110 24.82 -1.21 -2.66
C SER A 110 24.15 -0.37 -3.76
N LEU A 111 23.42 0.68 -3.36
CA LEU A 111 22.85 1.64 -4.30
C LEU A 111 23.93 2.32 -5.17
N ILE A 112 25.10 2.61 -4.59
CA ILE A 112 26.25 3.18 -5.32
C ILE A 112 26.81 2.17 -6.32
N ASP A 113 26.86 0.89 -5.97
CA ASP A 113 27.31 -0.16 -6.89
C ASP A 113 26.33 -0.33 -8.06
N ALA A 114 25.01 -0.30 -7.79
CA ALA A 114 23.97 -0.38 -8.81
C ALA A 114 24.07 0.78 -9.81
N PHE A 115 24.21 2.00 -9.29
CA PHE A 115 24.45 3.20 -10.08
C PHE A 115 25.70 3.03 -10.94
N SER A 116 26.83 2.71 -10.31
CA SER A 116 28.13 2.64 -10.99
C SER A 116 28.13 1.60 -12.10
N LEU A 117 27.52 0.43 -11.88
CA LEU A 117 27.43 -0.63 -12.88
C LEU A 117 26.71 -0.15 -14.14
N VAL A 118 25.56 0.50 -14.00
CA VAL A 118 24.77 0.95 -15.16
C VAL A 118 25.41 2.17 -15.81
N SER A 119 25.88 3.16 -15.04
CA SER A 119 26.57 4.33 -15.58
C SER A 119 27.78 3.95 -16.44
N LEU A 120 28.55 2.95 -16.02
CA LEU A 120 29.70 2.46 -16.77
C LEU A 120 29.31 1.66 -18.02
N GLN A 121 28.19 0.94 -17.97
CA GLN A 121 27.69 0.13 -19.09
C GLN A 121 27.08 0.98 -20.22
N THR A 122 26.33 2.03 -19.87
CA THR A 122 25.46 2.73 -20.84
C THR A 122 25.96 4.11 -21.24
N ARG A 123 26.71 4.79 -20.35
CA ARG A 123 27.04 6.22 -20.45
C ARG A 123 25.81 7.14 -20.57
N GLU A 124 24.62 6.63 -20.27
CA GLU A 124 23.37 7.41 -20.23
C GLU A 124 23.21 8.06 -18.85
N GLY A 125 22.43 9.13 -18.81
CA GLY A 125 22.01 9.73 -17.56
C GLY A 125 21.08 8.80 -16.79
N ILE A 126 21.35 8.61 -15.49
CA ILE A 126 20.47 7.83 -14.60
C ILE A 126 19.49 8.79 -13.92
N LEU A 127 18.22 8.46 -13.96
CA LEU A 127 17.13 9.30 -13.44
C LEU A 127 16.60 8.79 -12.11
N GLY A 128 16.66 7.47 -11.92
CA GLY A 128 16.15 6.85 -10.71
C GLY A 128 16.70 5.46 -10.51
N LEU A 129 16.80 5.07 -9.24
CA LEU A 129 17.09 3.72 -8.81
C LEU A 129 16.12 3.33 -7.71
N TYR A 130 15.67 2.09 -7.72
CA TYR A 130 14.85 1.54 -6.65
C TYR A 130 15.13 0.07 -6.42
N LEU A 131 14.89 -0.36 -5.19
CA LEU A 131 15.07 -1.73 -4.76
C LEU A 131 13.73 -2.41 -4.60
N GLU A 132 13.48 -3.40 -5.45
CA GLU A 132 12.31 -4.25 -5.37
C GLU A 132 12.65 -5.54 -4.61
N ALA A 133 11.85 -5.90 -3.62
CA ALA A 133 11.92 -7.18 -2.95
C ALA A 133 10.97 -8.18 -3.63
N ARG A 134 11.51 -9.24 -4.24
CA ARG A 134 10.74 -10.34 -4.84
C ARG A 134 10.97 -11.63 -4.07
N GLU A 135 10.12 -12.63 -4.28
CA GLU A 135 10.33 -13.98 -3.73
C GLU A 135 11.68 -14.58 -4.15
N SER A 136 12.13 -14.30 -5.37
CA SER A 136 13.42 -14.75 -5.91
C SER A 136 14.62 -13.92 -5.41
N GLY A 137 14.39 -12.88 -4.61
CA GLY A 137 15.41 -12.04 -4.00
C GLY A 137 15.23 -10.54 -4.30
N PRO A 138 16.13 -9.70 -3.76
CA PRO A 138 16.17 -8.28 -4.05
C PRO A 138 16.74 -7.98 -5.44
N PHE A 139 16.13 -7.02 -6.13
CA PHE A 139 16.60 -6.51 -7.41
C PHE A 139 16.66 -4.99 -7.39
N TRP A 140 17.82 -4.46 -7.79
CA TRP A 140 17.92 -3.05 -8.12
C TRP A 140 17.36 -2.83 -9.50
N HIS A 141 16.58 -1.78 -9.63
CA HIS A 141 16.14 -1.26 -10.89
C HIS A 141 16.78 0.11 -11.09
N VAL A 142 17.31 0.34 -12.28
CA VAL A 142 17.99 1.57 -12.64
C VAL A 142 17.37 2.09 -13.92
N ILE A 143 16.78 3.27 -13.83
CA ILE A 143 16.06 3.92 -14.93
C ILE A 143 17.00 4.96 -15.56
N THR A 144 17.23 4.78 -16.85
CA THR A 144 17.94 5.74 -17.71
C THR A 144 16.93 6.44 -18.61
N GLU A 145 17.42 7.30 -19.49
CA GLU A 145 16.58 8.01 -20.46
C GLU A 145 15.85 7.05 -21.42
N SER A 146 16.52 5.98 -21.85
CA SER A 146 16.01 5.09 -22.89
C SER A 146 15.53 3.74 -22.35
N SER A 147 16.03 3.33 -21.18
CA SER A 147 15.98 1.94 -20.73
C SER A 147 15.83 1.81 -19.22
N ALA A 148 15.33 0.65 -18.79
CA ALA A 148 15.28 0.21 -17.42
C ALA A 148 16.12 -1.06 -17.27
N TYR A 149 17.10 -1.02 -16.36
CA TYR A 149 17.99 -2.13 -16.05
C TYR A 149 17.56 -2.79 -14.76
N THR A 150 17.47 -4.11 -14.74
CA THR A 150 17.27 -4.90 -13.52
C THR A 150 18.57 -5.59 -13.17
N LEU A 151 19.09 -5.35 -11.97
CA LEU A 151 20.31 -5.93 -11.44
C LEU A 151 19.98 -6.83 -10.24
N GLY A 152 20.67 -7.95 -10.12
CA GLY A 152 20.57 -8.75 -8.90
C GLY A 152 21.17 -7.99 -7.73
N ALA A 153 20.43 -7.74 -6.64
CA ALA A 153 21.04 -7.10 -5.47
C ALA A 153 21.88 -8.09 -4.63
N ALA A 154 21.77 -9.38 -4.94
CA ALA A 154 22.56 -10.47 -4.34
C ALA A 154 23.80 -10.84 -5.17
N PHE A 155 23.89 -10.43 -6.43
CA PHE A 155 24.98 -10.75 -7.35
C PHE A 155 25.19 -9.60 -8.36
N ALA A 156 26.42 -9.17 -8.58
CA ALA A 156 26.74 -7.99 -9.38
C ALA A 156 26.59 -8.21 -10.90
N SER A 157 25.36 -8.44 -11.35
CA SER A 157 25.04 -8.63 -12.77
C SER A 157 23.69 -8.05 -13.13
N THR A 158 23.64 -7.53 -14.36
CA THR A 158 22.40 -7.22 -15.07
C THR A 158 21.66 -8.51 -15.38
N VAL A 159 20.39 -8.57 -15.00
CA VAL A 159 19.47 -9.70 -15.18
C VAL A 159 18.62 -9.48 -16.41
N SER A 160 18.15 -8.25 -16.61
CA SER A 160 17.35 -7.87 -17.77
C SER A 160 17.49 -6.39 -18.08
N VAL A 161 17.26 -6.05 -19.35
CA VAL A 161 17.14 -4.68 -19.84
C VAL A 161 15.85 -4.60 -20.63
N SER A 162 15.06 -3.55 -20.40
CA SER A 162 13.82 -3.27 -21.11
C SER A 162 13.78 -1.81 -21.51
N ASP A 163 13.13 -1.47 -22.62
CA ASP A 163 12.82 -0.09 -22.95
C ASP A 163 11.83 0.52 -21.95
N THR A 164 11.79 1.85 -21.87
CA THR A 164 10.93 2.62 -20.96
C THR A 164 9.45 2.26 -21.09
N ARG A 165 8.95 1.99 -22.30
CA ARG A 165 7.53 1.64 -22.54
C ARG A 165 7.19 0.27 -21.99
N SER A 166 8.04 -0.71 -22.23
CA SER A 166 7.91 -2.07 -21.69
C SER A 166 7.97 -2.05 -20.16
N ALA A 167 8.91 -1.31 -19.58
CA ALA A 167 9.00 -1.12 -18.13
C ALA A 167 7.70 -0.52 -17.56
N LEU A 168 7.19 0.57 -18.15
CA LEU A 168 5.96 1.22 -17.70
C LEU A 168 4.77 0.25 -17.67
N ASN A 169 4.61 -0.54 -18.72
CA ASN A 169 3.52 -1.51 -18.82
C ASN A 169 3.63 -2.56 -17.70
N ALA A 170 4.85 -3.04 -17.42
CA ALA A 170 5.08 -4.01 -16.35
C ALA A 170 4.71 -3.43 -14.97
N VAL A 171 5.07 -2.17 -14.70
CA VAL A 171 4.75 -1.47 -13.45
C VAL A 171 3.26 -1.24 -13.31
N SER A 172 2.59 -0.80 -14.38
CA SER A 172 1.16 -0.56 -14.39
C SER A 172 0.37 -1.84 -14.06
N GLU A 173 0.80 -2.98 -14.63
CA GLU A 173 0.22 -4.29 -14.31
C GLU A 173 0.49 -4.72 -12.86
N LYS A 174 1.68 -4.46 -12.32
CA LYS A 174 1.98 -4.72 -10.89
C LYS A 174 1.07 -3.91 -9.98
N ILE A 175 0.92 -2.61 -10.23
CA ILE A 175 0.05 -1.72 -9.44
C ILE A 175 -1.39 -2.20 -9.48
N LYS A 176 -1.89 -2.61 -10.66
CA LYS A 176 -3.23 -3.17 -10.81
C LYS A 176 -3.41 -4.42 -9.93
N LYS A 177 -2.46 -5.36 -10.00
CA LYS A 177 -2.49 -6.59 -9.17
C LYS A 177 -2.45 -6.29 -7.68
N GLU A 178 -1.62 -5.34 -7.24
CA GLU A 178 -1.59 -4.94 -5.83
C GLU A 178 -2.88 -4.25 -5.38
N LYS A 179 -3.48 -3.41 -6.22
CA LYS A 179 -4.79 -2.78 -5.95
C LYS A 179 -5.92 -3.81 -5.88
N GLU A 180 -5.94 -4.77 -6.79
CA GLU A 180 -6.90 -5.89 -6.77
C GLU A 180 -6.75 -6.75 -5.51
N LYS A 181 -5.51 -7.05 -5.11
CA LYS A 181 -5.19 -7.78 -3.87
C LYS A 181 -5.67 -7.02 -2.63
N ALA A 182 -5.41 -5.72 -2.55
CA ALA A 182 -5.88 -4.87 -1.45
C ALA A 182 -7.41 -4.77 -1.39
N MET A 183 -8.10 -4.79 -2.54
CA MET A 183 -9.56 -4.83 -2.59
C MET A 183 -10.13 -6.19 -2.15
N ALA A 184 -9.47 -7.29 -2.50
CA ALA A 184 -9.84 -8.64 -2.07
C ALA A 184 -9.60 -8.89 -0.56
N GLU A 185 -8.69 -8.13 0.05
CA GLU A 185 -8.38 -8.20 1.49
C GLU A 185 -9.33 -7.37 2.38
N LYS A 186 -10.23 -6.54 1.82
CA LYS A 186 -11.33 -5.99 2.64
C LYS A 186 -12.23 -7.15 3.06
N PRO A 187 -12.41 -7.44 4.36
CA PRO A 187 -13.47 -8.34 4.79
C PRO A 187 -14.76 -7.77 4.20
N GLY A 188 -15.57 -8.61 3.56
CA GLY A 188 -16.95 -8.24 3.29
C GLY A 188 -17.52 -7.63 4.56
N HIS A 189 -18.19 -6.48 4.44
CA HIS A 189 -18.97 -5.91 5.54
C HIS A 189 -19.65 -7.06 6.29
N PRO A 190 -19.65 -7.08 7.64
CA PRO A 190 -20.53 -8.00 8.34
C PRO A 190 -21.92 -7.79 7.72
N GLU A 191 -22.52 -8.87 7.22
CA GLU A 191 -23.93 -8.85 6.83
C GLU A 191 -24.66 -8.13 7.96
N GLU A 192 -25.40 -7.05 7.63
CA GLU A 192 -26.26 -6.38 8.60
C GLU A 192 -27.02 -7.48 9.36
N PRO A 193 -27.03 -7.46 10.71
CA PRO A 193 -27.82 -8.43 11.45
C PRO A 193 -29.24 -8.31 10.91
N GLY A 194 -29.74 -9.42 10.34
CA GLY A 194 -31.04 -9.46 9.70
C GLY A 194 -32.07 -8.78 10.57
N GLN A 195 -32.89 -7.92 9.94
CA GLN A 195 -34.01 -7.24 10.58
C GLN A 195 -34.64 -8.15 11.63
N SER A 196 -34.58 -7.75 12.89
CA SER A 196 -35.37 -8.38 13.93
C SER A 196 -36.82 -8.36 13.46
N ASP A 197 -37.40 -9.56 13.28
CA ASP A 197 -38.83 -9.71 13.11
C ASP A 197 -39.50 -8.93 14.24
N GLN A 198 -40.36 -7.97 13.87
CA GLN A 198 -41.16 -7.22 14.84
C GLN A 198 -41.90 -8.23 15.73
N PRO A 199 -41.87 -8.08 17.07
CA PRO A 199 -42.70 -8.91 17.92
C PRO A 199 -44.15 -8.69 17.50
N GLY A 200 -44.85 -9.78 17.18
CA GLY A 200 -46.28 -9.74 16.88
C GLY A 200 -47.03 -9.00 17.99
N LYS A 201 -47.96 -8.11 17.58
CA LYS A 201 -48.86 -7.42 18.51
C LYS A 201 -49.49 -8.43 19.47
N PRO A 202 -49.49 -8.20 20.79
CA PRO A 202 -50.27 -9.00 21.71
C PRO A 202 -51.75 -8.87 21.36
N GLU A 203 -52.47 -10.00 21.30
CA GLU A 203 -53.93 -10.02 21.27
C GLU A 203 -54.46 -9.42 22.58
N GLU A 204 -55.49 -8.56 22.48
CA GLU A 204 -56.15 -7.97 23.64
C GLU A 204 -56.66 -9.05 24.60
N PRO A 205 -56.36 -8.96 25.91
CA PRO A 205 -57.04 -9.79 26.89
C PRO A 205 -58.54 -9.44 26.89
N GLY A 206 -59.37 -10.46 26.69
CA GLY A 206 -60.83 -10.34 26.79
C GLY A 206 -61.24 -9.73 28.14
N ARG A 207 -62.26 -8.85 28.09
CA ARG A 207 -62.88 -8.24 29.28
C ARG A 207 -63.22 -9.31 30.32
N PRO A 208 -62.79 -9.15 31.58
CA PRO A 208 -63.43 -9.84 32.68
C PRO A 208 -64.80 -9.23 32.96
N ASP A 209 -65.80 -10.11 33.06
CA ASP A 209 -67.17 -9.83 33.46
C ASP A 209 -67.27 -9.13 34.82
N ASP A 210 -68.28 -8.28 34.92
CA ASP A 210 -68.75 -7.51 36.07
C ASP A 210 -68.99 -8.41 37.30
N PRO A 211 -68.33 -8.20 38.46
CA PRO A 211 -68.80 -8.76 39.71
C PRO A 211 -69.75 -7.75 40.36
N GLY A 212 -71.04 -8.07 40.26
CA GLY A 212 -72.12 -7.29 40.83
C GLY A 212 -72.03 -7.05 42.34
N LYS A 213 -72.73 -5.98 42.72
CA LYS A 213 -73.39 -5.69 44.00
C LYS A 213 -72.92 -6.48 45.22
N SER A 214 -72.42 -5.73 46.20
CA SER A 214 -72.70 -6.01 47.60
C SER A 214 -72.93 -4.69 48.34
N ASP A 215 -74.21 -4.38 48.52
CA ASP A 215 -74.72 -3.60 49.63
C ASP A 215 -74.12 -4.15 50.93
N ASP A 216 -73.57 -3.31 51.79
CA ASP A 216 -73.91 -3.30 53.21
C ASP A 216 -73.14 -2.19 53.95
N THR A 217 -73.93 -1.25 54.48
CA THR A 217 -73.56 -0.30 55.53
C THR A 217 -73.44 -1.05 56.87
N PRO A 218 -72.70 -0.52 57.87
CA PRO A 218 -73.40 0.32 58.84
C PRO A 218 -72.56 1.43 59.51
N GLY A 219 -73.21 2.57 59.77
CA GLY A 219 -73.24 3.11 61.13
C GLY A 219 -72.25 4.20 61.55
N LYS A 220 -72.68 5.46 61.36
CA LYS A 220 -72.96 6.47 62.41
C LYS A 220 -71.79 6.97 63.30
N GLY A 221 -71.52 8.28 63.24
CA GLY A 221 -71.05 9.03 64.42
C GLY A 221 -70.41 10.41 64.19
N ASN A 222 -71.23 11.47 64.35
CA ASN A 222 -70.92 12.83 64.88
C ASN A 222 -69.91 13.72 64.11
N GLY A 223 -70.09 15.03 63.91
CA GLY A 223 -71.08 16.01 64.36
C GLY A 223 -70.54 17.45 64.17
N LYS A 224 -71.44 18.45 64.33
CA LYS A 224 -71.22 19.93 64.36
C LYS A 224 -70.87 20.56 63.00
N LYS A 225 -71.52 21.63 62.55
CA LYS A 225 -72.10 22.78 63.26
C LYS A 225 -73.15 23.45 62.38
#